data_AF-A0A1Y2BJF4-F1
#
_entry.id   AF-A0A1Y2BJF4-F1
#
_cell.length_a   1.000
_cell.length_b   1.000
_cell.length_c   1.000
_cell.angle_alpha   90.00
_cell.angle_beta   90.00
_cell.angle_gamma   90.00
#
_symmetry.space_group_name_H-M   'P 1'
#
loop_
_entity.id
_entity.type
_entity.pdbx_description
1 polymer ?
#
loop_
_entity_poly.entity_id
_entity_poly.type
_entity_poly.pdbx_seq_one_letter_code
_entity_poly.pdbx_strand_id
1 'polypeptide(L)'
;MSVPAGPSFSAAHRSYVKSLYRRILKNELDWVIRRDIWRQRAIEIRAKFDRNRNIADPRALALVLEQAEADLAKKLHPDPYKPPLFPEGTKWERNTPPKMFTKEEKEKAETYMRQFTGPFSDEWKEKAKAMGLSH
;
A
#
# COMPACT_ATOMS: atom_id res chain seq x y z
N MET A 1 44.03 -9.79 -20.35
CA MET A 1 43.56 -10.52 -19.15
C MET A 1 42.03 -10.55 -19.21
N SER A 2 41.41 -11.71 -19.41
CA SER A 2 39.94 -11.82 -19.38
C SER A 2 39.48 -11.74 -17.93
N VAL A 3 38.52 -10.83 -17.66
CA VAL A 3 37.84 -10.79 -16.36
C VAL A 3 36.92 -12.01 -16.32
N PRO A 4 37.00 -12.89 -15.29
CA PRO A 4 36.08 -14.02 -15.21
C PRO A 4 34.65 -13.47 -15.08
N ALA A 5 33.76 -13.91 -15.96
CA ALA A 5 32.35 -13.61 -15.89
C ALA A 5 31.81 -14.16 -14.56
N GLY A 6 31.48 -13.26 -13.63
CA GLY A 6 30.89 -13.64 -12.35
C GLY A 6 29.57 -14.41 -12.55
N PRO A 7 29.12 -15.17 -11.54
CA PRO A 7 27.88 -15.94 -11.63
C PRO A 7 26.72 -15.00 -12.03
N SER A 8 26.08 -15.28 -13.17
CA SER A 8 24.96 -14.49 -13.64
C SER A 8 23.69 -14.88 -12.87
N PHE A 9 23.42 -14.21 -11.76
CA PHE A 9 22.17 -14.40 -11.03
C PHE A 9 20.96 -13.94 -11.85
N SER A 10 19.86 -14.69 -11.73
CA SER A 10 18.61 -14.38 -12.40
C SER A 10 18.06 -13.02 -11.97
N ALA A 11 17.20 -12.42 -12.80
CA ALA A 11 16.51 -11.18 -12.45
C ALA A 11 15.63 -11.36 -11.20
N ALA A 12 15.00 -12.53 -11.05
CA ALA A 12 14.20 -12.89 -9.88
C ALA A 12 15.03 -12.87 -8.59
N HIS A 13 16.24 -13.44 -8.60
CA HIS A 13 17.14 -13.42 -7.44
C HIS A 13 17.50 -11.98 -7.04
N ARG A 14 17.85 -11.13 -8.01
CA ARG A 14 18.16 -9.71 -7.75
C ARG A 14 16.98 -8.97 -7.12
N SER A 15 15.77 -9.18 -7.64
CA SER A 15 14.55 -8.59 -7.08
C SER A 15 14.27 -9.09 -5.65
N TYR A 16 14.47 -10.38 -5.40
CA TYR A 16 14.31 -10.99 -4.08
C TYR A 16 15.28 -10.39 -3.05
N VAL A 17 16.58 -10.34 -3.35
CA VAL A 17 17.60 -9.77 -2.45
C VAL A 17 17.33 -8.28 -2.19
N LYS A 18 16.93 -7.50 -3.21
CA LYS A 18 16.53 -6.10 -3.04
C LYS A 18 15.30 -5.97 -2.12
N SER A 19 14.33 -6.86 -2.25
CA SER A 19 13.14 -6.88 -1.40
C SER A 19 13.51 -7.19 0.06
N LEU A 20 14.33 -8.22 0.29
CA LEU A 20 14.82 -8.59 1.61
C LEU A 20 15.61 -7.44 2.28
N TYR A 21 16.54 -6.82 1.55
CA TYR A 21 17.30 -5.68 2.04
C TYR A 21 16.39 -4.51 2.47
N ARG A 22 15.38 -4.18 1.64
CA ARG A 22 14.38 -3.15 1.97
C ARG A 22 13.56 -3.50 3.21
N ARG A 23 13.12 -4.76 3.34
CA ARG A 23 12.36 -5.24 4.51
C ARG A 23 13.18 -5.11 5.79
N ILE A 24 14.46 -5.51 5.77
CA ILE A 24 15.35 -5.40 6.93
C ILE A 24 15.57 -3.93 7.32
N LEU A 25 15.88 -3.05 6.37
CA LEU A 25 16.06 -1.61 6.67
C LEU A 25 14.80 -0.95 7.22
N LYS A 26 13.63 -1.33 6.70
CA LYS A 26 12.34 -0.82 7.17
C LYS A 26 12.05 -1.31 8.59
N ASN A 27 12.23 -2.60 8.86
CA ASN A 27 12.05 -3.17 10.19
C ASN A 27 12.96 -2.52 11.24
N GLU A 28 14.22 -2.26 10.88
CA GLU A 28 15.18 -1.58 11.76
C GLU A 28 14.82 -0.10 11.99
N LEU A 29 14.17 0.55 11.02
CA LEU A 29 13.60 1.89 11.22
C LEU A 29 12.40 1.87 12.16
N ASP A 30 11.60 0.81 12.10
CA ASP A 30 10.42 0.66 12.95
C ASP A 30 10.83 0.49 14.42
N TRP A 31 11.94 -0.19 14.70
CA TRP A 31 12.54 -0.25 16.04
C TRP A 31 13.27 1.03 16.46
N VAL A 32 14.04 1.64 15.56
CA VAL A 32 14.91 2.79 15.88
C VAL A 32 14.47 4.02 15.09
N ILE A 33 13.53 4.76 15.67
CA ILE A 33 12.97 5.98 15.05
C ILE A 33 14.04 7.08 14.93
N ARG A 34 14.97 7.13 15.89
CA ARG A 34 16.09 8.10 15.92
C ARG A 34 17.03 7.91 14.73
N ARG A 35 17.06 8.91 13.85
CA ARG A 35 17.70 8.81 12.53
C ARG A 35 19.23 8.74 12.57
N ASP A 36 19.85 9.27 13.62
CA ASP A 36 21.29 9.18 13.88
C ASP A 36 21.72 7.75 14.18
N ILE A 37 21.04 7.09 15.11
CA ILE A 37 21.31 5.69 15.48
C ILE A 37 20.93 4.76 14.31
N TRP A 38 19.77 4.99 13.68
CA TRP A 38 19.33 4.19 12.55
C TRP A 38 20.30 4.21 11.37
N ARG A 39 20.94 5.37 11.07
CA ARG A 39 21.93 5.44 9.99
C ARG A 39 23.14 4.54 10.25
N GLN A 40 23.61 4.46 11.50
CA GLN A 40 24.70 3.55 11.87
C GLN A 40 24.28 2.09 11.64
N ARG A 41 23.07 1.71 12.09
CA ARG A 41 22.50 0.37 11.84
C ARG A 41 22.35 0.07 10.35
N ALA A 42 21.89 1.03 9.55
CA ALA A 42 21.74 0.89 8.11
C ALA A 42 23.09 0.62 7.41
N ILE A 43 24.17 1.26 7.86
CA ILE A 43 25.53 1.00 7.36
C ILE A 43 25.98 -0.42 7.73
N GLU A 44 25.74 -0.87 8.96
CA GLU A 44 26.04 -2.25 9.39
C GLU A 44 25.31 -3.29 8.54
N ILE A 45 24.02 -3.05 8.27
CA ILE A 45 23.20 -3.91 7.41
C ILE A 45 23.77 -3.95 5.99
N ARG A 46 24.10 -2.78 5.43
CA ARG A 46 24.73 -2.72 4.11
C ARG A 46 26.05 -3.49 4.06
N ALA A 47 26.91 -3.32 5.06
CA ALA A 47 28.17 -4.05 5.17
C ALA A 47 27.98 -5.57 5.28
N LYS A 48 26.89 -6.05 5.91
CA LYS A 48 26.52 -7.48 5.90
C LYS A 48 26.15 -7.98 4.50
N PHE A 49 25.39 -7.21 3.73
CA PHE A 49 25.04 -7.57 2.35
C PHE A 49 26.25 -7.53 1.42
N ASP A 50 27.09 -6.49 1.54
CA ASP A 50 28.28 -6.34 0.70
C ASP A 50 29.30 -7.46 0.94
N ARG A 51 29.46 -7.93 2.18
CA ARG A 51 30.29 -9.11 2.50
C ARG A 51 29.82 -10.40 1.82
N ASN A 52 28.52 -10.55 1.59
CA ASN A 52 27.92 -11.74 0.99
C ASN A 52 27.62 -11.59 -0.51
N ARG A 53 28.11 -10.52 -1.14
CA ARG A 53 27.77 -10.17 -2.54
C ARG A 53 28.28 -11.17 -3.57
N ASN A 54 29.42 -11.81 -3.31
CA ASN A 54 30.16 -12.62 -4.29
C ASN A 54 30.09 -14.13 -4.00
N ILE A 55 29.02 -14.61 -3.35
CA ILE A 55 28.81 -16.04 -3.12
C ILE A 55 28.52 -16.70 -4.48
N ALA A 56 29.34 -17.67 -4.89
CA ALA A 56 29.16 -18.37 -6.15
C ALA A 56 28.38 -19.69 -6.02
N ASP A 57 28.48 -20.37 -4.87
CA ASP A 57 27.79 -21.63 -4.60
C ASP A 57 26.29 -21.38 -4.30
N PRO A 58 25.36 -21.95 -5.08
CA PRO A 58 23.93 -21.82 -4.84
C PRO A 58 23.46 -22.38 -3.48
N ARG A 59 24.12 -23.42 -2.94
CA ARG A 59 23.73 -24.01 -1.66
C ARG A 59 24.09 -23.09 -0.50
N ALA A 60 25.33 -22.59 -0.49
CA ALA A 60 25.76 -21.56 0.47
C ALA A 60 24.88 -20.31 0.40
N LEU A 61 24.49 -19.88 -0.81
CA LEU A 61 23.60 -18.73 -0.99
C LEU A 61 22.21 -18.97 -0.39
N ALA A 62 21.62 -20.14 -0.60
CA ALA A 62 20.32 -20.49 -0.04
C ALA A 62 20.37 -20.46 1.50
N LEU A 63 21.42 -21.03 2.11
CA LEU A 63 21.61 -21.03 3.56
C LEU A 63 21.71 -19.61 4.14
N VAL A 64 22.47 -18.73 3.49
CA VAL A 64 22.61 -17.33 3.93
C VAL A 64 21.28 -16.58 3.85
N LEU A 65 20.49 -16.81 2.80
CA LEU A 65 19.18 -16.19 2.65
C LEU A 65 18.18 -16.72 3.69
N GLU A 66 18.18 -18.03 3.94
CA GLU A 66 17.35 -18.67 4.96
C GLU A 66 17.67 -18.10 6.35
N GLN A 67 18.96 -18.00 6.68
CA GLN A 67 19.39 -17.41 7.95
C GLN A 67 18.96 -15.94 8.07
N ALA A 68 19.08 -15.16 6.99
CA ALA A 68 18.65 -13.77 6.98
C ALA A 68 17.13 -13.61 7.16
N GLU A 69 16.32 -14.46 6.53
CA GLU A 69 14.86 -14.49 6.73
C GLU A 69 14.49 -14.91 8.14
N ALA A 70 15.16 -15.92 8.71
CA ALA A 70 14.94 -16.35 10.09
C ALA A 70 15.29 -15.24 11.10
N ASP A 71 16.39 -14.52 10.88
CA ASP A 71 16.79 -13.40 11.73
C ASP A 71 15.81 -12.22 11.63
N LEU A 72 15.30 -11.94 10.43
CA LEU A 72 14.27 -10.93 10.23
C LEU A 72 12.96 -11.32 10.92
N ALA A 73 12.52 -12.57 10.79
CA ALA A 73 11.29 -13.07 11.41
C ALA A 73 11.35 -12.98 12.94
N LYS A 74 12.50 -13.33 13.54
CA LYS A 74 12.71 -13.22 15.00
C LYS A 74 12.66 -11.79 15.52
N LYS A 75 13.04 -10.81 14.69
CA LYS A 75 13.17 -9.40 15.06
C LYS A 75 12.07 -8.53 14.47
N LEU A 76 10.99 -9.14 13.97
CA LEU A 76 9.92 -8.39 13.35
C LEU A 76 9.28 -7.46 14.40
N HIS A 77 9.14 -6.18 14.07
CA HIS A 77 8.45 -5.25 14.96
C HIS A 77 6.96 -5.65 15.06
N PRO A 78 6.36 -5.72 16.27
CA PRO A 78 4.97 -6.17 16.43
C PRO A 78 3.94 -5.21 15.81
N ASP A 79 4.24 -3.92 15.79
CA ASP A 79 3.38 -2.88 15.19
C ASP A 79 4.20 -1.96 14.26
N PRO A 80 4.49 -2.37 13.02
CA PRO A 80 5.36 -1.62 12.13
C PRO A 80 4.70 -0.32 11.64
N TYR A 81 5.49 0.73 11.39
CA TYR A 81 4.94 1.99 10.88
C TYR A 81 4.33 1.82 9.48
N LYS A 82 3.03 2.09 9.37
CA LYS A 82 2.25 2.11 8.12
C LYS A 82 1.93 3.55 7.71
N PRO A 83 2.23 3.97 6.47
CA PRO A 83 1.86 5.29 6.01
C PRO A 83 0.33 5.50 6.08
N PRO A 84 -0.16 6.70 6.43
CA PRO A 84 -1.58 6.90 6.70
C PRO A 84 -2.52 6.52 5.55
N LEU A 85 -2.13 6.77 4.30
CA LEU A 85 -2.96 6.54 3.11
C LEU A 85 -2.77 5.16 2.47
N PHE A 86 -1.92 4.30 3.04
CA PHE A 86 -1.72 2.94 2.55
C PHE A 86 -2.71 1.98 3.23
N PRO A 87 -2.92 0.78 2.67
CA PRO A 87 -3.73 -0.25 3.32
C PRO A 87 -3.35 -0.43 4.79
N GLU A 88 -4.37 -0.55 5.65
CA GLU A 88 -4.24 -0.65 7.11
C GLU A 88 -3.61 0.58 7.79
N GLY A 89 -3.43 1.69 7.06
CA GLY A 89 -3.02 2.98 7.60
C GLY A 89 -4.19 3.73 8.23
N THR A 90 -3.88 4.68 9.12
CA THR A 90 -4.91 5.41 9.88
C THR A 90 -5.90 6.20 9.02
N LYS A 91 -5.51 6.61 7.80
CA LYS A 91 -6.31 7.37 6.83
C LYS A 91 -6.73 6.54 5.61
N TRP A 92 -6.54 5.23 5.63
CA TRP A 92 -7.00 4.34 4.57
C TRP A 92 -8.52 4.42 4.44
N GLU A 93 -9.02 4.47 3.20
CA GLU A 93 -10.46 4.46 2.86
C GLU A 93 -11.35 5.50 3.56
N ARG A 94 -10.78 6.52 4.21
CA ARG A 94 -11.57 7.56 4.90
C ARG A 94 -12.49 8.34 3.94
N ASN A 95 -11.98 8.66 2.75
CA ASN A 95 -12.65 9.49 1.74
C ASN A 95 -12.57 8.82 0.35
N THR A 96 -12.93 7.54 0.25
CA THR A 96 -12.95 6.86 -1.05
C THR A 96 -14.02 7.52 -1.94
N PRO A 97 -13.65 8.05 -3.13
CA PRO A 97 -14.64 8.67 -4.00
C PRO A 97 -15.66 7.60 -4.43
N PRO A 98 -16.96 7.94 -4.44
CA PRO A 98 -17.96 7.01 -4.93
C PRO A 98 -17.68 6.68 -6.40
N LYS A 99 -18.14 5.51 -6.85
CA LYS A 99 -18.13 5.18 -8.28
C LYS A 99 -18.91 6.28 -9.02
N MET A 100 -18.27 6.92 -9.98
CA MET A 100 -18.95 7.87 -10.85
C MET A 100 -19.91 7.09 -11.76
N PHE A 101 -21.19 7.49 -11.76
CA PHE A 101 -22.17 6.93 -12.67
C PHE A 101 -21.79 7.21 -14.13
N THR A 102 -22.01 6.22 -15.01
CA THR A 102 -21.95 6.43 -16.46
C THR A 102 -23.07 7.38 -16.90
N LYS A 103 -22.98 7.96 -18.10
CA LYS A 103 -24.04 8.84 -18.62
C LYS A 103 -25.40 8.12 -18.67
N GLU A 104 -25.42 6.87 -19.13
CA GLU A 104 -26.63 6.05 -19.17
C GLU A 104 -27.20 5.76 -17.78
N GLU A 105 -26.33 5.47 -16.80
CA GLU A 105 -26.75 5.27 -15.40
C GLU A 105 -27.35 6.56 -14.82
N LYS A 106 -26.79 7.73 -15.16
CA LYS A 106 -27.33 9.04 -14.78
C LYS A 106 -28.68 9.33 -15.44
N GLU A 107 -28.79 9.13 -16.75
CA GLU A 107 -30.02 9.36 -17.50
C GLU A 107 -31.14 8.40 -17.04
N LYS A 108 -30.82 7.13 -16.77
CA LYS A 108 -31.77 6.16 -16.19
C LYS A 108 -32.20 6.59 -14.79
N ALA A 109 -31.26 7.04 -13.95
CA ALA A 109 -31.57 7.55 -12.61
C ALA A 109 -32.43 8.82 -12.68
N GLU A 110 -32.14 9.77 -13.58
CA GLU A 110 -32.93 10.98 -13.80
C GLU A 110 -34.33 10.65 -14.33
N THR A 111 -34.44 9.70 -15.25
CA THR A 111 -35.72 9.23 -15.79
C THR A 111 -36.55 8.53 -14.72
N TYR A 112 -35.93 7.65 -13.91
CA TYR A 112 -36.55 7.02 -12.75
C TYR A 112 -37.01 8.07 -11.75
N MET A 113 -36.13 8.99 -11.33
CA MET A 113 -36.49 10.05 -10.39
C MET A 113 -37.63 10.91 -10.93
N ARG A 114 -37.63 11.28 -12.20
CA ARG A 114 -38.72 12.03 -12.85
C ARG A 114 -40.05 11.27 -12.88
N GLN A 115 -40.03 9.94 -12.90
CA GLN A 115 -41.22 9.11 -12.85
C GLN A 115 -41.82 9.04 -11.43
N PHE A 116 -40.99 9.02 -10.39
CA PHE A 116 -41.43 9.00 -8.98
C PHE A 116 -41.70 10.41 -8.43
N THR A 117 -40.97 11.41 -8.91
CA THR A 117 -41.31 12.82 -8.78
C THR A 117 -42.17 13.24 -9.96
N GLY A 118 -43.41 12.77 -10.00
CA GLY A 118 -44.47 13.56 -10.62
C GLY A 118 -44.45 14.99 -10.02
N PRO A 119 -45.02 16.01 -10.69
CA PRO A 119 -44.85 17.39 -10.28
C PRO A 119 -45.14 17.54 -8.79
N PHE A 120 -44.09 17.80 -8.00
CA PHE A 120 -44.21 18.16 -6.58
C PHE A 120 -44.82 19.57 -6.45
N SER A 121 -45.87 19.88 -7.20
CA SER A 121 -46.13 21.29 -7.43
C SER A 121 -47.52 21.69 -7.82
N ASP A 122 -48.41 20.78 -8.20
CA ASP A 122 -49.71 21.24 -8.69
C ASP A 122 -50.84 20.70 -7.79
N GLU A 123 -50.96 19.38 -7.62
CA GLU A 123 -51.95 18.80 -6.68
C GLU A 123 -51.71 19.19 -5.21
N TRP A 124 -50.46 19.21 -4.75
CA TRP A 124 -50.15 19.60 -3.37
C TRP A 124 -50.30 21.10 -3.14
N LYS A 125 -50.03 21.94 -4.16
CA LYS A 125 -50.27 23.38 -4.07
C LYS A 125 -51.76 23.71 -4.11
N GLU A 126 -52.53 23.02 -4.97
CA GLU A 126 -54.00 23.08 -4.99
C GLU A 126 -54.58 22.63 -3.64
N LYS A 127 -54.11 21.51 -3.08
CA LYS A 127 -54.56 20.99 -1.79
C LYS A 127 -54.17 21.89 -0.61
N ALA A 128 -52.97 22.48 -0.63
CA ALA A 128 -52.54 23.46 0.37
C ALA A 128 -53.36 24.77 0.28
N LYS A 129 -53.73 25.19 -0.93
CA LYS A 129 -54.60 26.35 -1.19
C LYS A 129 -56.04 26.08 -0.76
N ALA A 130 -56.57 24.88 -1.03
CA ALA A 130 -57.90 24.44 -0.58
C ALA A 130 -58.01 24.29 0.94
N MET A 131 -56.89 23.96 1.61
CA MET A 131 -56.80 23.89 3.08
C MET A 131 -56.47 25.24 3.75
N GLY A 132 -56.34 26.33 3.00
CA GLY A 132 -56.07 27.66 3.54
C GLY A 132 -54.67 27.82 4.18
N LEU A 133 -53.74 26.90 3.87
CA LEU A 133 -52.38 26.87 4.42
C LEU A 133 -51.37 27.67 3.56
N SER A 134 -51.80 28.26 2.44
CA SER A 134 -50.99 29.17 1.62
C SER A 134 -51.57 30.59 1.65
N HIS A 135 -50.74 31.58 1.98
CA HIS A 135 -51.05 33.01 1.83
C HIS A 135 -51.10 33.44 0.36
#